data_AF-A0A1Z4KP68-F1
#
_entry.id   AF-A0A1Z4KP68-F1
#
_cell.length_a   1.000
_cell.length_b   1.000
_cell.length_c   1.000
_cell.angle_alpha   90.00
_cell.angle_beta   90.00
_cell.angle_gamma   90.00
#
_symmetry.space_group_name_H-M   'P 1'
#
loop_
_entity.id
_entity.type
_entity.pdbx_description
1 polymer ?
#
loop_
_entity_poly.entity_id
_entity_poly.type
_entity_poly.pdbx_seq_one_letter_code
_entity_poly.pdbx_strand_id
1 'polypeptide(L)'
;MRGGTLSMDFSDGKMPFLADVVDRVRVEECFEGCLVIAKNCRVQNVRVIRHKLGRRCLIEYELIDDAGEIITLIGKVRAKGTDFHSYELQKSLWESGFGDDSPDGISVPEPVGIIPEWQMWLQRKVEGVTATQLLSQTNGILPAKLIAEAAHKLHQANIIPRRSHRMSDELRILHERIPLVMEQYPQWQSRLERILAASDDLGANTPEPKPCGIHRDFYPDQVIINNSRLYLIDLDLYCAGNPAVDIGNFIAHLQEYSLRNFGNSQALQEYENILTKRFLQLTGNEFFPAIQAYTTLTLVRHIHISTLFPERRLFTEPLLNLCEQQLNITRNS
;
A
#
# COMPACT_ATOMS: atom_id res chain seq x y z
N MET A 1 2.83 28.07 -7.10
CA MET A 1 2.24 29.23 -6.38
C MET A 1 2.85 29.30 -5.00
N ARG A 2 3.00 30.53 -4.50
CA ARG A 2 3.88 30.99 -3.41
C ARG A 2 3.72 30.22 -2.11
N GLY A 3 4.85 30.10 -1.40
CA GLY A 3 4.92 29.65 -0.02
C GLY A 3 3.99 30.49 0.86
N GLY A 4 3.07 29.79 1.52
CA GLY A 4 2.35 30.28 2.67
C GLY A 4 2.60 29.27 3.78
N THR A 5 3.37 29.67 4.78
CA THR A 5 3.44 28.98 6.06
C THR A 5 2.08 29.17 6.73
N LEU A 6 1.11 28.33 6.35
CA LEU A 6 -0.13 28.20 7.10
C LEU A 6 0.28 27.64 8.47
N SER A 7 0.14 28.46 9.52
CA SER A 7 0.12 27.95 10.89
C SER A 7 -1.12 27.06 11.01
N MET A 8 -0.98 25.79 10.66
CA MET A 8 -1.98 24.78 10.99
C MET A 8 -2.02 24.71 12.50
N ASP A 9 -3.19 25.02 13.08
CA ASP A 9 -3.47 24.75 14.48
C ASP A 9 -3.50 23.23 14.66
N PHE A 10 -2.36 22.64 15.03
CA PHE A 10 -2.16 21.19 15.16
C PHE A 10 -2.77 20.64 16.46
N SER A 11 -4.00 21.02 16.79
CA SER A 11 -4.71 20.43 17.93
C SER A 11 -5.29 19.07 17.54
N ASP A 12 -4.56 18.00 17.88
CA ASP A 12 -5.07 16.62 17.83
C ASP A 12 -5.11 16.06 19.25
N GLY A 13 -6.31 15.99 19.84
CA GLY A 13 -6.48 15.52 21.21
C GLY A 13 -6.02 14.06 21.46
N LYS A 14 -5.80 13.26 20.40
CA LYS A 14 -5.23 11.91 20.53
C LYS A 14 -3.72 11.87 20.30
N MET A 15 -3.10 12.95 19.85
CA MET A 15 -1.66 13.09 19.64
C MET A 15 -1.23 14.50 20.10
N PRO A 16 -1.32 14.81 21.40
CA PRO A 16 -1.08 16.16 21.92
C PRO A 16 0.37 16.64 21.73
N PHE A 17 1.31 15.71 21.57
CA PHE A 17 2.71 15.98 21.26
C PHE A 17 2.95 16.44 19.81
N LEU A 18 1.91 16.53 18.96
CA LEU A 18 2.08 16.95 17.56
C LEU A 18 2.65 18.37 17.42
N ALA A 19 2.48 19.23 18.42
CA ALA A 19 3.11 20.55 18.43
C ALA A 19 4.65 20.45 18.51
N ASP A 20 5.17 19.51 19.30
CA ASP A 20 6.61 19.33 19.49
C ASP A 20 7.27 18.70 18.26
N VAL A 21 6.61 17.73 17.61
CA VAL A 21 7.17 17.03 16.43
C VAL A 21 7.22 17.92 15.17
N VAL A 22 6.58 19.08 15.17
CA VAL A 22 6.66 20.06 14.07
C VAL A 22 7.47 21.30 14.44
N ASP A 23 7.89 21.43 15.70
CA ASP A 23 8.77 22.50 16.16
C ASP A 23 10.22 22.15 15.83
N ARG A 24 10.83 22.95 14.95
CA ARG A 24 12.18 22.72 14.44
C ARG A 24 13.23 22.59 15.56
N VAL A 25 13.13 23.38 16.63
CA VAL A 25 14.10 23.36 17.74
C VAL A 25 13.93 22.09 18.57
N ARG A 26 12.69 21.73 18.90
CA ARG A 26 12.40 20.49 19.63
C ARG A 26 12.82 19.25 18.85
N VAL A 27 12.58 19.23 17.54
CA VAL A 27 13.01 18.15 16.64
C VAL A 27 14.52 18.04 16.61
N GLU A 28 15.25 19.14 16.51
CA GLU A 28 16.72 19.14 16.49
C GLU A 28 17.29 18.57 17.79
N GLU A 29 16.85 19.09 18.95
CA GLU A 29 17.26 18.60 20.28
C GLU A 29 16.98 17.09 20.45
N CYS A 30 15.79 16.64 20.05
CA CYS A 30 15.40 15.24 20.19
C CYS A 30 16.18 14.33 19.24
N PHE A 31 16.32 14.72 17.97
CA PHE A 31 16.99 13.88 16.97
C PHE A 31 18.48 13.74 17.29
N GLU A 32 19.14 14.81 17.73
CA GLU A 32 20.56 14.77 18.14
C GLU A 32 20.78 13.78 19.30
N GLY A 33 19.86 13.75 20.28
CA GLY A 33 19.92 12.84 21.42
C GLY A 33 19.55 11.39 21.10
N CYS A 34 18.68 11.15 20.12
CA CYS A 34 18.06 9.84 19.89
C CYS A 34 18.55 9.11 18.63
N LEU A 35 19.03 9.81 17.61
CA LEU A 35 19.33 9.24 16.29
C LEU A 35 20.81 9.43 15.94
N VAL A 36 21.51 8.32 15.68
CA VAL A 36 22.93 8.36 15.29
C VAL A 36 23.14 9.17 14.01
N ILE A 37 22.25 9.02 13.03
CA ILE A 37 22.31 9.72 11.74
C ILE A 37 22.09 11.24 11.84
N ALA A 38 21.48 11.70 12.93
CA ALA A 38 21.18 13.12 13.13
C ALA A 38 22.18 13.81 14.08
N LYS A 39 23.23 13.10 14.52
CA LYS A 39 24.30 13.74 15.30
C LYS A 39 24.97 14.82 14.48
N ASN A 40 25.16 16.00 15.09
CA ASN A 40 25.71 17.19 14.44
C ASN A 40 24.95 17.60 13.17
N CYS A 41 23.66 17.31 13.09
CA CYS A 41 22.80 17.78 12.01
C CYS A 41 21.90 18.91 12.50
N ARG A 42 21.63 19.88 11.62
CA ARG A 42 20.61 20.90 11.84
C ARG A 42 19.34 20.54 11.08
N VAL A 43 18.19 20.70 11.70
CA VAL A 43 16.89 20.49 11.03
C VAL A 43 16.62 21.71 10.16
N GLN A 44 16.62 21.60 8.83
CA GLN A 44 16.32 22.71 7.93
C GLN A 44 14.82 22.94 7.74
N ASN A 45 14.06 21.86 7.57
CA ASN A 45 12.64 21.93 7.26
C ASN A 45 11.87 20.82 7.97
N VAL A 46 10.62 21.13 8.34
CA VAL A 46 9.67 20.17 8.89
C VAL A 46 8.35 20.37 8.17
N ARG A 47 7.84 19.32 7.53
CA ARG A 47 6.64 19.38 6.71
C ARG A 47 5.70 18.22 7.00
N VAL A 48 4.48 18.53 7.43
CA VAL A 48 3.43 17.51 7.51
C VAL A 48 2.98 17.13 6.10
N ILE A 49 3.25 15.89 5.71
CA ILE A 49 2.85 15.32 4.41
C ILE A 49 1.37 14.93 4.47
N ARG A 50 0.95 14.30 5.58
CA ARG A 50 -0.41 13.79 5.73
C ARG A 50 -0.81 13.70 7.20
N HIS A 51 -1.97 14.24 7.53
CA HIS A 51 -2.58 14.09 8.85
C HIS A 51 -3.98 13.50 8.72
N LYS A 52 -4.21 12.34 9.36
CA LYS A 52 -5.54 11.78 9.60
C LYS A 52 -5.87 12.01 11.07
N LEU A 53 -6.71 13.00 11.33
CA LEU A 53 -7.10 13.43 12.68
C LEU A 53 -7.47 12.22 13.56
N GLY A 54 -6.91 12.17 14.76
CA GLY A 54 -7.14 11.12 15.75
C GLY A 54 -6.60 9.74 15.38
N ARG A 55 -5.82 9.62 14.29
CA ARG A 55 -5.35 8.31 13.77
C ARG A 55 -3.85 8.25 13.53
N ARG A 56 -3.32 9.07 12.61
CA ARG A 56 -1.90 9.04 12.21
C ARG A 56 -1.45 10.34 11.56
N CYS A 57 -0.16 10.65 11.69
CA CYS A 57 0.50 11.77 11.03
C CYS A 57 1.79 11.28 10.34
N LEU A 58 2.05 11.78 9.13
CA LEU A 58 3.26 11.51 8.35
C LEU A 58 3.98 12.84 8.15
N ILE A 59 5.24 12.91 8.58
CA ILE A 59 6.02 14.14 8.65
C ILE A 59 7.34 13.93 7.91
N GLU A 60 7.74 14.90 7.12
CA GLU A 60 9.04 14.98 6.47
C GLU A 60 9.96 15.90 7.27
N TYR A 61 11.19 15.44 7.50
CA TYR A 61 12.25 16.22 8.13
C TYR A 61 13.43 16.31 7.18
N GLU A 62 13.87 17.51 6.86
CA GLU A 62 15.09 17.76 6.12
C GLU A 62 16.18 18.16 7.11
N LEU A 63 17.26 17.40 7.16
CA LEU A 63 18.42 17.63 8.01
C LEU A 63 19.61 18.00 7.12
N ILE A 64 20.50 18.86 7.62
CA ILE A 64 21.80 19.14 6.99
C ILE A 64 22.91 18.89 8.00
N ASP A 65 23.93 18.14 7.60
CA ASP A 65 25.11 17.92 8.43
C ASP A 65 26.15 19.06 8.30
N ASP A 66 27.23 18.98 9.09
CA ASP A 66 28.33 19.96 9.06
C ASP A 66 29.08 20.01 7.71
N ALA A 67 29.00 18.95 6.90
CA ALA A 67 29.58 18.90 5.56
C ALA A 67 28.66 19.53 4.50
N GLY A 68 27.40 19.83 4.86
CA GLY A 68 26.40 20.37 3.96
C GLY A 68 25.57 19.31 3.24
N GLU A 69 25.70 18.04 3.60
CA GLU A 69 24.93 16.94 3.01
C GLU A 69 23.50 16.93 3.58
N ILE A 70 22.52 16.72 2.68
CA ILE A 70 21.11 16.72 3.04
C ILE A 70 20.62 15.30 3.30
N ILE A 71 19.98 15.09 4.45
CA ILE A 71 19.34 13.84 4.83
C ILE A 71 17.85 14.11 5.01
N THR A 72 17.00 13.41 4.27
CA THR A 72 15.55 13.53 4.45
C THR A 72 14.98 12.29 5.13
N LEU A 73 14.22 12.51 6.19
CA LEU A 73 13.57 11.49 7.00
C LEU A 73 12.05 11.58 6.90
N ILE A 74 11.39 10.43 7.02
CA ILE A 74 9.94 10.32 7.15
C ILE A 74 9.60 9.80 8.55
N GLY A 75 8.95 10.63 9.35
CA GLY A 75 8.38 10.28 10.65
C GLY A 75 6.95 9.77 10.52
N LYS A 76 6.71 8.57 11.06
CA LYS A 76 5.39 7.91 11.08
C LYS A 76 4.85 7.91 12.50
N VAL A 77 3.88 8.78 12.75
CA VAL A 77 3.21 8.96 14.05
C VAL A 77 1.85 8.29 14.05
N ARG A 78 1.48 7.59 15.13
CA ARG A 78 0.15 7.00 15.30
C ARG A 78 -0.47 7.33 16.65
N ALA A 79 -1.78 7.57 16.67
CA ALA A 79 -2.54 7.83 17.89
C ALA A 79 -2.66 6.61 18.83
N LYS A 80 -2.45 5.39 18.30
CA LYS A 80 -2.55 4.13 19.06
C LYS A 80 -1.26 3.75 19.81
N GLY A 81 -0.29 4.65 19.91
CA GLY A 81 1.04 4.36 20.43
C GLY A 81 2.06 4.08 19.33
N THR A 82 3.33 3.99 19.75
CA THR A 82 4.50 3.73 18.91
C THR A 82 4.37 2.38 18.20
N ASP A 83 4.54 2.38 16.88
CA ASP A 83 4.51 1.14 16.09
C ASP A 83 5.90 0.48 16.02
N PHE A 84 6.31 -0.15 17.12
CA PHE A 84 7.52 -0.96 17.17
C PHE A 84 7.48 -2.11 16.17
N HIS A 85 6.29 -2.61 15.82
CA HIS A 85 6.16 -3.79 14.98
C HIS A 85 6.50 -3.48 13.52
N SER A 86 5.98 -2.39 12.97
CA SER A 86 6.33 -1.97 11.61
C SER A 86 7.81 -1.59 11.50
N TYR A 87 8.37 -0.95 12.53
CA TYR A 87 9.81 -0.64 12.56
C TYR A 87 10.66 -1.92 12.51
N GLU A 88 10.41 -2.88 13.40
CA GLU A 88 11.19 -4.13 13.45
C GLU A 88 11.05 -4.96 12.16
N LEU A 89 9.86 -4.98 11.54
CA LEU A 89 9.67 -5.61 10.24
C LEU A 89 10.51 -4.94 9.16
N GLN A 90 10.49 -3.61 9.07
CA GLN A 90 11.24 -2.88 8.06
C GLN A 90 12.75 -3.03 8.26
N LYS A 91 13.20 -3.01 9.52
CA LYS A 91 14.58 -3.32 9.91
C LYS A 91 14.99 -4.73 9.49
N SER A 92 14.16 -5.73 9.81
CA SER A 92 14.45 -7.12 9.44
C SER A 92 14.55 -7.31 7.93
N LEU A 93 13.67 -6.66 7.15
CA LEU A 93 13.73 -6.70 5.69
C LEU A 93 14.99 -6.00 5.16
N TRP A 94 15.29 -4.80 5.63
CA TRP A 94 16.48 -4.05 5.24
C TRP A 94 17.76 -4.86 5.46
N GLU A 95 17.90 -5.47 6.64
CA GLU A 95 19.03 -6.34 7.01
C GLU A 95 19.03 -7.69 6.25
N SER A 96 17.90 -8.09 5.66
CA SER A 96 17.73 -9.36 4.93
C SER A 96 17.71 -9.17 3.41
N GLY A 97 18.55 -8.30 2.89
CA GLY A 97 18.77 -8.14 1.45
C GLY A 97 17.83 -7.16 0.74
N PHE A 98 17.09 -6.33 1.48
CA PHE A 98 16.30 -5.21 0.94
C PHE A 98 16.96 -3.84 1.21
N GLY A 99 18.26 -3.81 1.55
CA GLY A 99 19.04 -2.58 1.66
C GLY A 99 19.25 -1.87 0.32
N ASP A 100 19.85 -0.68 0.35
CA ASP A 100 20.21 0.07 -0.86
C ASP A 100 21.27 -0.63 -1.72
N ASP A 101 22.03 -1.54 -1.13
CA ASP A 101 23.03 -2.39 -1.78
C ASP A 101 22.43 -3.67 -2.38
N SER A 102 21.11 -3.86 -2.34
CA SER A 102 20.45 -5.04 -2.90
C SER A 102 20.81 -5.22 -4.39
N PRO A 103 21.38 -6.37 -4.80
CA PRO A 103 21.91 -6.56 -6.15
C PRO A 103 20.82 -6.67 -7.23
N ASP A 104 19.61 -7.06 -6.84
CA ASP A 104 18.43 -7.16 -7.71
C ASP A 104 17.67 -5.82 -7.86
N GLY A 105 18.11 -4.76 -7.19
CA GLY A 105 17.46 -3.45 -7.24
C GLY A 105 16.11 -3.38 -6.51
N ILE A 106 15.78 -4.33 -5.63
CA ILE A 106 14.55 -4.32 -4.85
C ILE A 106 14.86 -4.05 -3.38
N SER A 107 14.38 -2.92 -2.87
CA SER A 107 14.70 -2.40 -1.54
C SER A 107 13.44 -2.06 -0.73
N VAL A 108 13.62 -1.81 0.57
CA VAL A 108 12.69 -1.08 1.44
C VAL A 108 13.40 0.19 1.89
N PRO A 109 12.74 1.25 2.38
CA PRO A 109 13.45 2.42 2.90
C PRO A 109 14.27 2.10 4.16
N GLU A 110 15.43 2.73 4.34
CA GLU A 110 16.30 2.53 5.52
C GLU A 110 15.54 2.90 6.81
N PRO A 111 15.39 1.98 7.77
CA PRO A 111 14.86 2.30 9.08
C PRO A 111 15.92 3.04 9.91
N VAL A 112 15.52 4.15 10.53
CA VAL A 112 16.46 5.08 11.19
C VAL A 112 16.38 5.00 12.71
N GLY A 113 15.17 4.96 13.27
CA GLY A 113 15.01 4.85 14.72
C GLY A 113 13.58 5.02 15.20
N ILE A 114 13.41 4.97 16.51
CA ILE A 114 12.13 5.13 17.20
C ILE A 114 12.26 6.22 18.27
N ILE A 115 11.25 7.07 18.37
CA ILE A 115 11.10 8.07 19.44
C ILE A 115 9.76 7.77 20.15
N PRO A 116 9.76 6.97 21.23
CA PRO A 116 8.55 6.54 21.90
C PRO A 116 7.70 7.67 22.47
N GLU A 117 8.34 8.74 22.96
CA GLU A 117 7.71 9.94 23.51
C GLU A 117 6.80 10.62 22.49
N TRP A 118 7.15 10.51 21.21
CA TRP A 118 6.39 11.06 20.08
C TRP A 118 5.59 9.99 19.32
N GLN A 119 5.51 8.79 19.87
CA GLN A 119 4.83 7.65 19.25
C GLN A 119 5.25 7.47 17.78
N MET A 120 6.52 7.74 17.50
CA MET A 120 7.06 7.92 16.16
C MET A 120 8.15 6.89 15.89
N TRP A 121 8.17 6.38 14.67
CA TRP A 121 9.37 5.77 14.12
C TRP A 121 9.74 6.45 12.81
N LEU A 122 11.02 6.39 12.48
CA LEU A 122 11.61 7.10 11.35
C LEU A 122 12.28 6.14 10.39
N GLN A 123 12.23 6.52 9.13
CA GLN A 123 12.99 5.92 8.03
C GLN A 123 13.55 7.03 7.14
N ARG A 124 14.53 6.71 6.31
CA ARG A 124 14.92 7.60 5.22
C ARG A 124 13.77 7.78 4.24
N LYS A 125 13.67 8.98 3.70
CA LYS A 125 12.86 9.24 2.50
C LYS A 125 13.57 8.64 1.30
N VAL A 126 12.81 7.99 0.45
CA VAL A 126 13.29 7.49 -0.84
C VAL A 126 12.82 8.46 -1.92
N GLU A 127 13.75 8.86 -2.77
CA GLU A 127 13.44 9.61 -3.99
C GLU A 127 12.75 8.71 -5.02
N GLY A 128 12.03 9.30 -5.98
CA GLY A 128 11.40 8.58 -7.07
C GLY A 128 9.92 8.91 -7.26
N VAL A 129 9.25 8.11 -8.08
CA VAL A 129 7.82 8.24 -8.40
C VAL A 129 7.08 6.95 -8.08
N THR A 130 5.82 7.06 -7.70
CA THR A 130 4.98 5.87 -7.47
C THR A 130 4.73 5.11 -8.77
N ALA A 131 4.55 3.79 -8.72
CA ALA A 131 4.24 3.02 -9.92
C ALA A 131 2.93 3.49 -10.56
N THR A 132 1.95 3.98 -9.80
CA THR A 132 0.73 4.61 -10.31
C THR A 132 1.00 5.75 -11.28
N GLN A 133 1.96 6.63 -10.95
CA GLN A 133 2.31 7.79 -11.79
C GLN A 133 2.97 7.38 -13.11
N LEU A 134 3.51 6.16 -13.19
CA LEU A 134 4.10 5.61 -14.41
C LEU A 134 3.05 4.96 -15.33
N LEU A 135 1.90 4.54 -14.80
CA LEU A 135 0.88 3.80 -15.57
C LEU A 135 0.32 4.60 -16.76
N SER A 136 0.25 5.94 -16.66
CA SER A 136 -0.23 6.80 -17.75
C SER A 136 0.86 7.22 -18.74
N GLN A 137 2.10 6.76 -18.58
CA GLN A 137 3.23 7.16 -19.42
C GLN A 137 3.50 6.12 -20.51
N THR A 138 4.09 6.53 -21.63
CA THR A 138 4.42 5.66 -22.79
C THR A 138 5.26 4.44 -22.40
N ASN A 139 6.11 4.56 -21.38
CA ASN A 139 6.97 3.49 -20.87
C ASN A 139 6.44 2.86 -19.57
N GLY A 140 5.15 3.05 -19.28
CA GLY A 140 4.53 2.62 -18.02
C GLY A 140 4.59 1.11 -17.77
N ILE A 141 4.83 0.29 -18.79
CA ILE A 141 4.89 -1.18 -18.72
C ILE A 141 6.24 -1.70 -18.19
N LEU A 142 7.32 -0.91 -18.30
CA LEU A 142 8.67 -1.34 -17.95
C LEU A 142 8.82 -1.95 -16.54
N PRO A 143 8.21 -1.41 -15.46
CA PRO A 143 8.40 -1.95 -14.11
C PRO A 143 7.58 -3.22 -13.84
N ALA A 144 6.70 -3.68 -14.74
CA ALA A 144 5.79 -4.81 -14.49
C ALA A 144 6.54 -6.10 -14.07
N LYS A 145 7.67 -6.41 -14.70
CA LYS A 145 8.50 -7.58 -14.32
C LYS A 145 9.13 -7.39 -12.95
N LEU A 146 9.69 -6.21 -12.68
CA LEU A 146 10.37 -5.89 -11.43
C LEU A 146 9.40 -5.90 -10.24
N ILE A 147 8.13 -5.51 -10.45
CA ILE A 147 7.08 -5.57 -9.43
C ILE A 147 6.70 -7.02 -9.10
N ALA A 148 6.60 -7.90 -10.10
CA ALA A 148 6.40 -9.33 -9.85
C ALA A 148 7.58 -9.94 -9.09
N GLU A 149 8.81 -9.55 -9.43
CA GLU A 149 10.03 -9.96 -8.72
C GLU A 149 10.06 -9.43 -7.29
N ALA A 150 9.61 -8.20 -7.05
CA ALA A 150 9.55 -7.61 -5.71
C ALA A 150 8.54 -8.32 -4.79
N ALA A 151 7.35 -8.65 -5.31
CA ALA A 151 6.39 -9.47 -4.58
C ALA A 151 6.99 -10.84 -4.24
N HIS A 152 7.58 -11.52 -5.23
CA HIS A 152 8.21 -12.82 -5.03
C HIS A 152 9.36 -12.76 -4.02
N LYS A 153 10.23 -11.76 -4.09
CA LYS A 153 11.34 -11.54 -3.14
C LYS A 153 10.79 -11.38 -1.72
N LEU A 154 9.74 -10.59 -1.53
CA LEU A 154 9.07 -10.44 -0.23
C LEU A 154 8.51 -11.77 0.28
N HIS A 155 7.90 -12.57 -0.59
CA HIS A 155 7.37 -13.90 -0.25
C HIS A 155 8.46 -14.88 0.20
N GLN A 156 9.69 -14.70 -0.28
CA GLN A 156 10.87 -15.51 0.07
C GLN A 156 11.71 -14.91 1.23
N ALA A 157 11.33 -13.75 1.78
CA ALA A 157 12.12 -13.07 2.80
C ALA A 157 12.21 -13.84 4.13
N ASN A 158 11.34 -14.84 4.35
CA ASN A 158 11.29 -15.68 5.56
C ASN A 158 11.20 -14.91 6.89
N ILE A 159 10.72 -13.66 6.85
CA ILE A 159 10.42 -12.89 8.07
C ILE A 159 9.13 -13.44 8.70
N ILE A 160 9.18 -13.79 9.99
CA ILE A 160 8.07 -14.42 10.70
C ILE A 160 6.89 -13.44 10.82
N PRO A 161 5.74 -13.70 10.17
CA PRO A 161 4.59 -12.80 10.27
C PRO A 161 3.86 -12.99 11.60
N ARG A 162 3.38 -11.88 12.19
CA ARG A 162 2.67 -11.90 13.49
C ARG A 162 1.17 -12.13 13.41
N ARG A 163 0.60 -12.01 12.22
CA ARG A 163 -0.83 -12.17 11.94
C ARG A 163 -0.98 -13.00 10.68
N SER A 164 -2.15 -13.61 10.52
CA SER A 164 -2.53 -14.31 9.29
C SER A 164 -3.67 -13.57 8.60
N HIS A 165 -3.77 -13.76 7.29
CA HIS A 165 -4.88 -13.32 6.47
C HIS A 165 -5.26 -14.45 5.52
N ARG A 166 -6.49 -14.95 5.67
CA ARG A 166 -7.01 -16.12 4.93
C ARG A 166 -8.10 -15.71 3.95
N MET A 167 -8.54 -16.64 3.09
CA MET A 167 -9.68 -16.39 2.21
C MET A 167 -10.93 -15.95 2.99
N SER A 168 -11.17 -16.58 4.14
CA SER A 168 -12.27 -16.19 5.05
C SER A 168 -12.20 -14.74 5.51
N ASP A 169 -11.00 -14.15 5.64
CA ASP A 169 -10.85 -12.74 5.99
C ASP A 169 -11.20 -11.81 4.83
N GLU A 170 -10.86 -12.18 3.58
CA GLU A 170 -11.31 -11.43 2.40
C GLU A 170 -12.83 -11.45 2.29
N LEU A 171 -13.45 -12.64 2.37
CA LEU A 171 -14.91 -12.76 2.29
C LEU A 171 -15.62 -12.02 3.42
N ARG A 172 -15.11 -12.12 4.65
CA ARG A 172 -15.64 -11.35 5.79
C ARG A 172 -15.61 -9.84 5.51
N ILE A 173 -14.53 -9.32 4.92
CA ILE A 173 -14.46 -7.90 4.53
C ILE A 173 -15.56 -7.57 3.51
N LEU A 174 -15.84 -8.43 2.53
CA LEU A 174 -16.90 -8.19 1.57
C LEU A 174 -18.28 -8.16 2.25
N HIS A 175 -18.57 -9.13 3.12
CA HIS A 175 -19.81 -9.20 3.91
C HIS A 175 -19.97 -8.03 4.89
N GLU A 176 -18.89 -7.42 5.37
CA GLU A 176 -18.97 -6.21 6.19
C GLU A 176 -19.23 -4.93 5.38
N ARG A 177 -18.78 -4.87 4.12
CA ARG A 177 -18.72 -3.61 3.35
C ARG A 177 -19.81 -3.47 2.31
N ILE A 178 -20.19 -4.57 1.67
CA ILE A 178 -21.19 -4.55 0.60
C ILE A 178 -22.60 -4.20 1.10
N PRO A 179 -23.06 -4.65 2.29
CA PRO A 179 -24.35 -4.21 2.84
C PRO A 179 -24.49 -2.69 2.95
N LEU A 180 -23.40 -1.98 3.26
CA LEU A 180 -23.38 -0.51 3.31
C LEU A 180 -23.67 0.11 1.93
N VAL A 181 -23.23 -0.54 0.85
CA VAL A 181 -23.52 -0.10 -0.52
C VAL A 181 -24.98 -0.37 -0.87
N MET A 182 -25.53 -1.52 -0.43
CA MET A 182 -26.95 -1.85 -0.64
C MET A 182 -27.87 -0.84 0.05
N GLU A 183 -27.54 -0.46 1.29
CA GLU A 183 -28.27 0.57 2.05
C GLU A 183 -28.24 1.93 1.35
N GLN A 184 -27.07 2.31 0.83
CA GLN A 184 -26.87 3.59 0.14
C GLN A 184 -27.50 3.62 -1.27
N TYR A 185 -27.53 2.48 -1.96
CA TYR A 185 -28.00 2.34 -3.35
C TYR A 185 -28.96 1.14 -3.50
N PRO A 186 -30.21 1.24 -3.02
CA PRO A 186 -31.16 0.13 -3.03
C PRO A 186 -31.44 -0.46 -4.42
N GLN A 187 -31.30 0.34 -5.49
CA GLN A 187 -31.47 -0.12 -6.87
C GLN A 187 -30.46 -1.20 -7.29
N TRP A 188 -29.34 -1.37 -6.57
CA TRP A 188 -28.33 -2.39 -6.85
C TRP A 188 -28.36 -3.56 -5.87
N GLN A 189 -29.30 -3.60 -4.92
CA GLN A 189 -29.36 -4.61 -3.87
C GLN A 189 -29.28 -6.04 -4.44
N SER A 190 -30.20 -6.42 -5.34
CA SER A 190 -30.21 -7.78 -5.91
C SER A 190 -28.96 -8.12 -6.73
N ARG A 191 -28.29 -7.12 -7.31
CA ARG A 191 -27.02 -7.34 -8.02
C ARG A 191 -25.90 -7.64 -7.03
N LEU A 192 -25.82 -6.86 -5.97
CA LEU A 192 -24.83 -7.01 -4.91
C LEU A 192 -25.01 -8.31 -4.12
N GLU A 193 -26.24 -8.76 -3.88
CA GLU A 193 -26.53 -10.05 -3.23
C GLU A 193 -26.00 -11.22 -4.06
N ARG A 194 -26.21 -11.19 -5.39
CA ARG A 194 -25.64 -12.20 -6.31
C ARG A 194 -24.12 -12.15 -6.36
N ILE A 195 -23.52 -10.96 -6.34
CA ILE A 195 -22.07 -10.79 -6.29
C ILE A 195 -21.49 -11.38 -5.01
N LEU A 196 -22.10 -11.14 -3.85
CA LEU A 196 -21.65 -11.73 -2.58
C LEU A 196 -21.73 -13.26 -2.61
N ALA A 197 -22.86 -13.82 -3.04
CA ALA A 197 -23.02 -15.27 -3.14
C ALA A 197 -21.98 -15.91 -4.09
N ALA A 198 -21.77 -15.32 -5.27
CA ALA A 198 -20.77 -15.81 -6.21
C ALA A 198 -19.33 -15.60 -5.70
N SER A 199 -19.09 -14.58 -4.86
CA SER A 199 -17.80 -14.37 -4.20
C SER A 199 -17.52 -15.47 -3.17
N ASP A 200 -18.53 -15.90 -2.41
CA ASP A 200 -18.41 -17.00 -1.47
C ASP A 200 -18.09 -18.32 -2.19
N ASP A 201 -18.79 -18.60 -3.30
CA ASP A 201 -18.52 -19.77 -4.16
C ASP A 201 -17.10 -19.72 -4.73
N LEU A 202 -16.66 -18.56 -5.24
CA LEU A 202 -15.30 -18.36 -5.74
C LEU A 202 -14.25 -18.61 -4.65
N GLY A 203 -14.46 -18.06 -3.46
CA GLY A 203 -13.56 -18.24 -2.32
C GLY A 203 -13.47 -19.70 -1.88
N ALA A 204 -14.60 -20.41 -1.81
CA ALA A 204 -14.65 -21.83 -1.44
C ALA A 204 -13.90 -22.74 -2.42
N ASN A 205 -13.83 -22.36 -3.70
CA ASN A 205 -13.16 -23.12 -4.75
C ASN A 205 -11.72 -22.66 -5.04
N THR A 206 -11.21 -21.66 -4.30
CA THR A 206 -9.86 -21.13 -4.50
C THR A 206 -8.82 -21.96 -3.74
N PRO A 207 -7.73 -22.41 -4.38
CA PRO A 207 -6.66 -23.12 -3.69
C PRO A 207 -6.00 -22.29 -2.58
N GLU A 208 -5.80 -22.90 -1.41
CA GLU A 208 -4.99 -22.34 -0.32
C GLU A 208 -3.65 -23.10 -0.21
N PRO A 209 -2.57 -22.60 -0.86
CA PRO A 209 -1.24 -23.15 -0.71
C PRO A 209 -0.67 -22.83 0.67
N LYS A 210 0.51 -23.36 0.97
CA LYS A 210 1.23 -23.04 2.22
C LYS A 210 1.41 -21.51 2.33
N PRO A 211 0.94 -20.87 3.42
CA PRO A 211 1.10 -19.44 3.59
C PRO A 211 2.56 -19.02 3.69
N CYS A 212 2.87 -17.84 3.15
CA CYS A 212 4.15 -17.14 3.31
C CYS A 212 3.90 -15.70 3.75
N GLY A 213 4.97 -14.94 3.99
CA GLY A 213 4.84 -13.52 4.29
C GLY A 213 4.43 -12.72 3.06
N ILE A 214 3.29 -12.03 3.13
CA ILE A 214 2.73 -11.20 2.04
C ILE A 214 2.60 -9.74 2.49
N HIS A 215 2.61 -8.82 1.54
CA HIS A 215 2.37 -7.40 1.80
C HIS A 215 0.91 -7.13 2.21
N ARG A 216 -0.03 -7.88 1.62
CA ARG A 216 -1.50 -7.80 1.75
C ARG A 216 -2.15 -6.57 1.12
N ASP A 217 -1.50 -5.42 1.22
CA ASP A 217 -1.94 -4.18 0.57
C ASP A 217 -1.07 -3.83 -0.65
N PHE A 218 -0.68 -4.83 -1.45
CA PHE A 218 0.25 -4.62 -2.58
C PHE A 218 -0.49 -4.01 -3.78
N TYR A 219 -0.20 -2.75 -4.09
CA TYR A 219 -0.78 -2.06 -5.25
C TYR A 219 0.14 -0.91 -5.72
N PRO A 220 -0.10 -0.29 -6.89
CA PRO A 220 0.84 0.64 -7.51
C PRO A 220 1.31 1.85 -6.66
N ASP A 221 0.53 2.36 -5.68
CA ASP A 221 1.01 3.45 -4.82
C ASP A 221 2.01 2.97 -3.75
N GLN A 222 2.06 1.66 -3.47
CA GLN A 222 2.96 1.07 -2.48
C GLN A 222 4.32 0.67 -3.05
N VAL A 223 4.59 1.12 -4.28
CA VAL A 223 5.82 0.89 -5.00
C VAL A 223 6.36 2.22 -5.47
N ILE A 224 7.58 2.56 -5.07
CA ILE A 224 8.32 3.73 -5.58
C ILE A 224 9.42 3.24 -6.51
N ILE A 225 9.51 3.85 -7.69
CA ILE A 225 10.56 3.60 -8.67
C ILE A 225 11.51 4.79 -8.69
N ASN A 226 12.79 4.51 -8.46
CA ASN A 226 13.89 5.47 -8.57
C ASN A 226 14.94 4.92 -9.52
N ASN A 227 14.97 5.45 -10.75
CA ASN A 227 15.79 4.91 -11.83
C ASN A 227 15.54 3.40 -12.01
N SER A 228 16.55 2.56 -11.79
CA SER A 228 16.45 1.10 -11.88
C SER A 228 16.07 0.41 -10.57
N ARG A 229 15.87 1.16 -9.47
CA ARG A 229 15.59 0.61 -8.15
C ARG A 229 14.11 0.74 -7.79
N LEU A 230 13.57 -0.31 -7.19
CA LEU A 230 12.20 -0.40 -6.70
C LEU A 230 12.22 -0.42 -5.17
N TYR A 231 11.40 0.43 -4.55
CA TYR A 231 11.19 0.44 -3.11
C TYR A 231 9.77 -0.01 -2.76
N LEU A 232 9.66 -1.01 -1.89
CA LEU A 232 8.41 -1.40 -1.25
C LEU A 232 8.16 -0.50 -0.04
N ILE A 233 6.96 0.05 0.08
CA ILE A 233 6.56 0.92 1.19
C ILE A 233 5.23 0.46 1.80
N ASP A 234 4.92 0.94 3.02
CA ASP A 234 3.66 0.67 3.74
C ASP A 234 3.39 -0.83 4.04
N LEU A 235 4.39 -1.50 4.61
CA LEU A 235 4.30 -2.88 5.09
C LEU A 235 3.52 -3.05 6.41
N ASP A 236 2.76 -2.02 6.83
CA ASP A 236 1.94 -2.02 8.05
C ASP A 236 0.89 -3.13 8.07
N LEU A 237 0.58 -3.73 6.90
CA LEU A 237 -0.36 -4.84 6.70
C LEU A 237 0.29 -6.22 6.45
N TYR A 238 1.63 -6.32 6.49
CA TYR A 238 2.37 -7.57 6.34
C TYR A 238 1.86 -8.70 7.23
N CYS A 239 1.64 -9.88 6.65
CA CYS A 239 1.04 -11.02 7.35
C CYS A 239 1.37 -12.34 6.66
N ALA A 240 1.07 -13.46 7.31
CA ALA A 240 1.05 -14.76 6.67
C ALA A 240 -0.20 -14.88 5.80
N GLY A 241 -0.06 -15.22 4.53
CA GLY A 241 -1.21 -15.40 3.63
C GLY A 241 -0.84 -16.11 2.33
N ASN A 242 -1.81 -16.24 1.43
CA ASN A 242 -1.59 -16.76 0.10
C ASN A 242 -0.82 -15.72 -0.74
N PRO A 243 0.33 -16.04 -1.36
CA PRO A 243 1.11 -15.08 -2.15
C PRO A 243 0.35 -14.50 -3.35
N ALA A 244 -0.68 -15.20 -3.84
CA ALA A 244 -1.55 -14.69 -4.89
C ALA A 244 -2.36 -13.44 -4.48
N VAL A 245 -2.53 -13.18 -3.18
CA VAL A 245 -3.20 -11.97 -2.67
C VAL A 245 -2.52 -10.71 -3.19
N ASP A 246 -1.19 -10.64 -3.12
CA ASP A 246 -0.45 -9.44 -3.51
C ASP A 246 -0.62 -9.15 -5.00
N ILE A 247 -0.47 -10.17 -5.85
CA ILE A 247 -0.61 -10.01 -7.31
C ILE A 247 -2.06 -9.74 -7.70
N GLY A 248 -3.03 -10.44 -7.10
CA GLY A 248 -4.44 -10.21 -7.37
C GLY A 248 -4.89 -8.80 -6.97
N ASN A 249 -4.45 -8.33 -5.80
CA ASN A 249 -4.72 -6.97 -5.35
C ASN A 249 -4.11 -5.93 -6.30
N PHE A 250 -2.87 -6.14 -6.75
CA PHE A 250 -2.20 -5.25 -7.69
C PHE A 250 -2.96 -5.16 -9.03
N ILE A 251 -3.36 -6.28 -9.61
CA ILE A 251 -4.11 -6.35 -10.88
C ILE A 251 -5.48 -5.67 -10.73
N ALA A 252 -6.21 -5.92 -9.64
CA ALA A 252 -7.49 -5.26 -9.40
C ALA A 252 -7.35 -3.72 -9.35
N HIS A 253 -6.28 -3.22 -8.73
CA HIS A 253 -5.98 -1.78 -8.74
C HIS A 253 -5.60 -1.26 -10.14
N LEU A 254 -4.95 -2.06 -11.00
CA LEU A 254 -4.72 -1.69 -12.40
C LEU A 254 -6.03 -1.61 -13.19
N GLN A 255 -6.94 -2.56 -13.00
CA GLN A 255 -8.23 -2.58 -13.70
C GLN A 255 -9.14 -1.43 -13.23
N GLU A 256 -9.19 -1.14 -11.93
CA GLU A 256 -9.90 0.03 -11.39
C GLU A 256 -9.30 1.34 -11.91
N TYR A 257 -7.97 1.47 -11.91
CA TYR A 257 -7.29 2.62 -12.48
C TYR A 257 -7.62 2.78 -13.97
N SER A 258 -7.64 1.67 -14.71
CA SER A 258 -7.91 1.67 -16.15
C SER A 258 -9.34 2.10 -16.46
N LEU A 259 -10.31 1.62 -15.69
CA LEU A 259 -11.69 2.11 -15.77
C LEU A 259 -11.79 3.60 -15.50
N ARG A 260 -11.14 4.10 -14.44
CA ARG A 260 -11.25 5.51 -14.05
C ARG A 260 -10.60 6.47 -15.03
N ASN A 261 -9.44 6.11 -15.57
CA ASN A 261 -8.64 7.04 -16.36
C ASN A 261 -8.81 6.86 -17.87
N PHE A 262 -9.24 5.68 -18.32
CA PHE A 262 -9.36 5.36 -19.75
C PHE A 262 -10.75 4.88 -20.16
N GLY A 263 -11.68 4.70 -19.21
CA GLY A 263 -13.02 4.20 -19.49
C GLY A 263 -13.07 2.73 -19.90
N ASN A 264 -11.95 2.00 -19.77
CA ASN A 264 -11.81 0.61 -20.19
C ASN A 264 -10.93 -0.14 -19.17
N SER A 265 -11.47 -1.19 -18.53
CA SER A 265 -10.74 -1.98 -17.54
C SER A 265 -9.52 -2.71 -18.12
N GLN A 266 -9.50 -2.93 -19.43
CA GLN A 266 -8.42 -3.67 -20.12
C GLN A 266 -7.34 -2.74 -20.70
N ALA A 267 -7.39 -1.43 -20.45
CA ALA A 267 -6.43 -0.49 -21.03
C ALA A 267 -4.96 -0.79 -20.63
N LEU A 268 -4.74 -1.43 -19.48
CA LEU A 268 -3.42 -1.86 -19.01
C LEU A 268 -3.23 -3.39 -19.04
N GLN A 269 -4.02 -4.12 -19.85
CA GLN A 269 -3.98 -5.59 -19.90
C GLN A 269 -2.59 -6.15 -20.24
N GLU A 270 -1.81 -5.46 -21.08
CA GLU A 270 -0.43 -5.89 -21.36
C GLU A 270 0.45 -5.87 -20.10
N TYR A 271 0.30 -4.85 -19.25
CA TYR A 271 0.98 -4.77 -17.96
C TYR A 271 0.58 -5.96 -17.07
N GLU A 272 -0.73 -6.21 -16.94
CA GLU A 272 -1.28 -7.31 -16.15
C GLU A 272 -0.73 -8.67 -16.62
N ASN A 273 -0.67 -8.86 -17.94
CA ASN A 273 -0.14 -10.08 -18.54
C ASN A 273 1.36 -10.27 -18.25
N ILE A 274 2.16 -9.22 -18.34
CA ILE A 274 3.61 -9.28 -18.05
C ILE A 274 3.86 -9.56 -16.57
N LEU A 275 3.17 -8.84 -15.68
CA LEU A 275 3.24 -9.03 -14.23
C LEU A 275 2.87 -10.48 -13.87
N THR A 276 1.70 -10.94 -14.31
CA THR A 276 1.20 -12.28 -14.03
C THR A 276 2.14 -13.35 -14.58
N LYS A 277 2.54 -13.23 -15.84
CA LYS A 277 3.45 -14.18 -16.48
C LYS A 277 4.78 -14.27 -15.74
N ARG A 278 5.36 -13.13 -15.33
CA ARG A 278 6.62 -13.12 -14.59
C ARG A 278 6.46 -13.76 -13.21
N PHE A 279 5.38 -13.46 -12.51
CA PHE A 279 5.12 -14.06 -11.21
C PHE A 279 4.93 -15.58 -11.28
N LEU A 280 4.16 -16.08 -12.26
CA LEU A 280 3.98 -17.52 -12.48
C LEU A 280 5.28 -18.22 -12.89
N GLN A 281 6.18 -17.56 -13.63
CA GLN A 281 7.51 -18.08 -13.93
C GLN A 281 8.37 -18.28 -12.67
N LEU A 282 8.16 -17.47 -11.63
CA LEU A 282 8.90 -17.52 -10.36
C LEU A 282 8.29 -18.49 -9.34
N THR A 283 6.97 -18.72 -9.40
CA THR A 283 6.23 -19.44 -8.36
C THR A 283 5.60 -20.75 -8.81
N GLY A 284 5.16 -20.85 -10.07
CA GLY A 284 4.41 -21.98 -10.60
C GLY A 284 3.04 -21.59 -11.16
N ASN A 285 2.54 -22.35 -12.14
CA ASN A 285 1.26 -22.06 -12.80
C ASN A 285 0.03 -22.36 -11.92
N GLU A 286 0.20 -23.14 -10.86
CA GLU A 286 -0.84 -23.50 -9.88
C GLU A 286 -1.40 -22.28 -9.13
N PHE A 287 -0.68 -21.15 -9.10
CA PHE A 287 -1.15 -19.91 -8.48
C PHE A 287 -2.14 -19.13 -9.35
N PHE A 288 -2.25 -19.43 -10.66
CA PHE A 288 -3.07 -18.65 -11.57
C PHE A 288 -4.56 -18.58 -11.15
N PRO A 289 -5.25 -19.68 -10.77
CA PRO A 289 -6.62 -19.60 -10.28
C PRO A 289 -6.77 -18.71 -9.04
N ALA A 290 -5.81 -18.77 -8.10
CA ALA A 290 -5.83 -17.94 -6.90
C ALA A 290 -5.62 -16.46 -7.22
N ILE A 291 -4.74 -16.13 -8.18
CA ILE A 291 -4.54 -14.74 -8.63
C ILE A 291 -5.85 -14.18 -9.21
N GLN A 292 -6.54 -14.96 -10.05
CA GLN A 292 -7.83 -14.55 -10.63
C GLN A 292 -8.90 -14.35 -9.54
N ALA A 293 -8.95 -15.25 -8.55
CA ALA A 293 -9.87 -15.13 -7.43
C ALA A 293 -9.63 -13.86 -6.61
N TYR A 294 -8.40 -13.62 -6.15
CA TYR A 294 -8.08 -12.42 -5.36
C TYR A 294 -8.21 -11.13 -6.15
N THR A 295 -7.97 -11.15 -7.47
CA THR A 295 -8.27 -10.01 -8.35
C THR A 295 -9.76 -9.69 -8.29
N THR A 296 -10.61 -10.70 -8.49
CA THR A 296 -12.07 -10.54 -8.49
C THR A 296 -12.58 -10.03 -7.15
N LEU A 297 -12.18 -10.66 -6.04
CA LEU A 297 -12.61 -10.28 -4.70
C LEU A 297 -12.15 -8.86 -4.33
N THR A 298 -10.95 -8.46 -4.78
CA THR A 298 -10.48 -7.08 -4.59
C THR A 298 -11.32 -6.08 -5.39
N LEU A 299 -11.74 -6.40 -6.60
CA LEU A 299 -12.66 -5.54 -7.38
C LEU A 299 -14.03 -5.43 -6.72
N VAL A 300 -14.55 -6.52 -6.14
CA VAL A 300 -15.78 -6.47 -5.35
C VAL A 300 -15.60 -5.51 -4.16
N ARG A 301 -14.46 -5.58 -3.46
CA ARG A 301 -14.11 -4.61 -2.40
C ARG A 301 -14.05 -3.17 -2.93
N HIS A 302 -13.58 -2.96 -4.15
CA HIS A 302 -13.51 -1.64 -4.79
C HIS A 302 -14.89 -1.04 -5.09
N ILE A 303 -15.94 -1.84 -5.24
CA ILE A 303 -17.32 -1.34 -5.34
C ILE A 303 -17.61 -0.43 -4.14
N HIS A 304 -17.39 -0.91 -2.91
CA HIS A 304 -17.59 -0.10 -1.71
C HIS A 304 -16.65 1.11 -1.69
N ILE A 305 -15.36 0.94 -1.98
CA ILE A 305 -14.37 2.03 -1.98
C ILE A 305 -14.78 3.16 -2.94
N SER A 306 -15.33 2.83 -4.11
CA SER A 306 -15.77 3.83 -5.09
C SER A 306 -16.89 4.75 -4.57
N THR A 307 -17.69 4.29 -3.60
CA THR A 307 -18.77 5.09 -2.99
C THR A 307 -18.26 6.14 -2.00
N LEU A 308 -17.07 5.91 -1.43
CA LEU A 308 -16.47 6.74 -0.37
C LEU A 308 -15.95 8.08 -0.87
N PHE A 309 -15.64 8.19 -2.17
CA PHE A 309 -15.03 9.38 -2.77
C PHE A 309 -15.97 9.95 -3.85
N PRO A 310 -16.43 11.21 -3.73
CA PRO A 310 -17.37 11.80 -4.69
C PRO A 310 -16.95 11.65 -6.16
N GLU A 311 -15.67 11.86 -6.45
CA GLU A 311 -15.08 11.76 -7.78
C GLU A 311 -15.01 10.32 -8.33
N ARG A 312 -15.19 9.30 -7.48
CA ARG A 312 -15.16 7.88 -7.88
C ARG A 312 -16.55 7.25 -8.03
N ARG A 313 -17.61 7.89 -7.52
CA ARG A 313 -18.98 7.33 -7.51
C ARG A 313 -19.52 7.02 -8.91
N LEU A 314 -19.12 7.77 -9.93
CA LEU A 314 -19.55 7.49 -11.31
C LEU A 314 -19.01 6.16 -11.85
N PHE A 315 -18.01 5.57 -11.20
CA PHE A 315 -17.41 4.28 -11.57
C PHE A 315 -17.96 3.10 -10.77
N THR A 316 -18.87 3.32 -9.81
CA THR A 316 -19.45 2.22 -9.00
C THR A 316 -20.22 1.22 -9.87
N GLU A 317 -21.05 1.69 -10.79
CA GLU A 317 -21.79 0.80 -11.70
C GLU A 317 -20.89 0.11 -12.74
N PRO A 318 -19.91 0.79 -13.38
CA PRO A 318 -18.87 0.11 -14.16
C PRO A 318 -18.13 -1.00 -13.39
N LEU A 319 -17.79 -0.78 -12.11
CA LEU A 319 -17.18 -1.81 -11.26
C LEU A 319 -18.14 -2.99 -10.99
N LEU A 320 -19.42 -2.71 -10.72
CA LEU A 320 -20.45 -3.76 -10.61
C LEU A 320 -20.51 -4.62 -11.88
N ASN A 321 -20.54 -3.98 -13.05
CA ASN A 321 -20.57 -4.67 -14.35
C ASN A 321 -19.34 -5.56 -14.55
N LEU A 322 -18.16 -5.06 -14.18
CA LEU A 322 -16.91 -5.81 -14.27
C LEU A 322 -16.92 -7.03 -13.33
N CYS A 323 -17.38 -6.86 -12.08
CA CYS A 323 -17.47 -7.96 -11.13
C CYS A 323 -18.47 -9.03 -11.57
N GLU A 324 -19.65 -8.63 -12.08
CA GLU A 324 -20.63 -9.57 -12.63
C GLU A 324 -20.04 -10.37 -13.80
N GLN A 325 -19.27 -9.72 -14.69
CA GLN A 325 -18.60 -10.39 -15.79
C GLN A 325 -17.56 -11.40 -15.30
N GLN A 326 -16.70 -11.02 -14.34
CA GLN A 326 -15.65 -11.91 -13.81
C GLN A 326 -16.23 -13.10 -13.02
N LEU A 327 -17.35 -12.88 -12.33
CA LEU A 327 -18.08 -13.92 -11.59
C LEU A 327 -19.05 -14.73 -12.47
N ASN A 328 -19.10 -14.46 -13.79
CA ASN A 328 -20.02 -15.10 -14.73
C ASN A 328 -21.51 -15.00 -14.33
N ILE A 329 -21.90 -13.90 -13.68
CA ILE A 329 -23.29 -13.66 -13.28
C ILE A 329 -24.09 -13.22 -14.51
N THR A 330 -25.08 -14.03 -14.89
CA THR A 330 -25.97 -13.71 -16.00
C THR A 330 -26.88 -12.54 -15.63
N ARG A 331 -26.93 -11.51 -16.50
CA ARG A 331 -27.96 -10.48 -16.38
C ARG A 331 -29.28 -11.10 -16.80
N ASN A 332 -30.13 -11.47 -15.84
CA ASN A 332 -31.52 -11.74 -16.14
C ASN A 332 -32.13 -10.42 -16.65
N SER A 333 -32.49 -10.41 -17.93
CA SER A 333 -33.16 -9.33 -18.66
C SER A 333 -34.45 -8.88 -18.00
#